data_AF-A0A7W0Y5G5-F1
#
_entry.id   AF-A0A7W0Y5G5-F1
#
_cell.length_a   1.000
_cell.length_b   1.000
_cell.length_c   1.000
_cell.angle_alpha   90.00
_cell.angle_beta   90.00
_cell.angle_gamma   90.00
#
_symmetry.space_group_name_H-M   'P 1'
#
loop_
_entity.id
_entity.type
_entity.pdbx_description
1 polymer ?
#
loop_
_entity_poly.entity_id
_entity_poly.type
_entity_poly.pdbx_seq_one_letter_code
_entity_poly.pdbx_strand_id
1 'polypeptide(L)'
;MRRRRRGERGFTLIEVMISILLIAIAVIGLVALFMVQSRGASTSRHTTEAAVLAEDKMEYLRTQVAPGAGSETTLDSLGQSGTGIFGRTWTSASGTSYIDYSVVVSRIEDGVNRTVTLRSRRGL
;
A
#
# COMPACT_ATOMS: atom_id res chain seq x y z
N MET A 1 -40.87 18.98 54.08
CA MET A 1 -40.24 18.15 53.03
C MET A 1 -38.76 18.53 52.93
N ARG A 2 -37.82 17.69 53.41
CA ARG A 2 -36.39 18.06 53.53
C ARG A 2 -35.59 17.43 52.39
N ARG A 3 -35.29 18.22 51.36
CA ARG A 3 -34.50 17.81 50.18
C ARG A 3 -33.03 17.66 50.62
N ARG A 4 -32.55 16.43 50.82
CA ARG A 4 -31.12 16.17 51.06
C ARG A 4 -30.35 16.55 49.80
N ARG A 5 -29.54 17.61 49.86
CA ARG A 5 -28.54 17.90 48.82
C ARG A 5 -27.53 16.75 48.86
N ARG A 6 -27.44 15.95 47.80
CA ARG A 6 -26.33 15.00 47.61
C ARG A 6 -25.05 15.84 47.56
N GLY A 7 -24.14 15.64 48.51
CA GLY A 7 -22.85 16.33 48.53
C GLY A 7 -22.06 15.93 47.29
N GLU A 8 -21.61 16.93 46.54
CA GLU A 8 -20.67 16.76 45.43
C GLU A 8 -19.35 16.29 46.03
N ARG A 9 -19.03 15.02 45.84
CA ARG A 9 -17.74 14.45 46.24
C ARG A 9 -16.73 14.81 45.14
N GLY A 10 -15.75 15.64 45.49
CA GLY A 10 -14.62 15.95 44.61
C GLY A 10 -13.72 14.73 44.39
N PHE A 11 -12.85 14.83 43.38
CA PHE A 11 -11.84 13.82 43.05
C PHE A 11 -10.75 13.75 44.12
N THR A 12 -10.26 12.54 44.41
CA THR A 12 -9.11 12.40 45.33
C THR A 12 -7.78 12.56 44.59
N LEU A 13 -6.72 13.00 45.28
CA LEU A 13 -5.39 13.16 44.66
C LEU A 13 -4.86 11.83 44.10
N ILE A 14 -5.10 10.72 44.80
CA ILE A 14 -4.71 9.38 44.35
C ILE A 14 -5.45 8.96 43.07
N GLU A 15 -6.71 9.38 42.90
CA GLU A 15 -7.51 9.10 41.71
C GLU A 15 -6.96 9.83 40.48
N VAL A 16 -6.49 11.08 40.65
CA VAL A 16 -5.79 11.82 39.58
C VAL A 16 -4.47 11.15 39.23
N MET A 17 -3.68 10.71 40.22
CA MET A 17 -2.43 10.00 39.98
C MET A 17 -2.65 8.70 39.20
N ILE A 18 -3.66 7.91 39.60
CA ILE A 18 -4.03 6.68 38.89
C ILE A 18 -4.51 6.99 37.48
N SER A 19 -5.31 8.04 37.28
CA SER A 19 -5.79 8.43 35.96
C SER A 19 -4.63 8.80 35.01
N ILE A 20 -3.66 9.59 35.48
CA ILE A 20 -2.48 9.95 34.70
C ILE A 20 -1.65 8.70 34.35
N LEU A 21 -1.48 7.78 35.31
CA LEU A 21 -0.80 6.50 35.08
C LEU A 21 -1.48 5.68 33.98
N LEU A 22 -2.80 5.55 34.04
CA LEU A 22 -3.58 4.81 33.03
C LEU A 22 -3.48 5.46 31.66
N ILE A 23 -3.56 6.79 31.59
CA ILE A 23 -3.39 7.54 30.33
C ILE A 23 -2.00 7.31 29.75
N ALA A 24 -0.95 7.36 30.57
CA ALA A 24 0.42 7.12 30.11
C ALA A 24 0.58 5.73 29.46
N ILE A 25 0.02 4.69 30.10
CA ILE A 25 0.03 3.32 29.55
C ILE A 25 -0.77 3.24 28.24
N ALA A 26 -1.94 3.88 28.19
CA ALA A 26 -2.78 3.88 26.99
C ALA A 26 -2.09 4.55 25.79
N VAL A 27 -1.40 5.68 26.01
CA VAL A 27 -0.69 6.40 24.94
C VAL A 27 0.44 5.56 24.34
N ILE A 28 1.17 4.80 25.14
CA ILE A 28 2.23 3.90 24.64
C ILE A 28 1.64 2.86 23.68
N GLY A 29 0.50 2.27 24.03
CA GLY A 29 -0.21 1.34 23.15
C GLY A 29 -0.66 1.99 21.84
N LEU A 30 -1.21 3.20 21.92
CA LEU A 30 -1.69 3.95 20.75
C LEU A 30 -0.56 4.29 19.77
N VAL A 31 0.63 4.64 20.26
CA VAL A 31 1.80 4.93 19.40
C VAL A 31 2.20 3.70 18.59
N ALA A 32 2.22 2.51 19.20
CA ALA A 32 2.50 1.27 18.49
C ALA A 32 1.47 0.99 17.38
N LEU A 33 0.18 1.17 17.68
CA LEU A 33 -0.90 1.01 16.70
C LEU A 33 -0.76 2.02 15.55
N PHE A 34 -0.46 3.28 15.85
CA PHE A 34 -0.29 4.33 14.86
C PHE A 34 0.82 4.00 13.86
N MET A 35 1.95 3.46 14.32
CA MET A 35 3.04 3.04 13.43
C MET A 35 2.61 1.93 12.45
N VAL A 36 1.88 0.92 12.93
CA VAL A 36 1.36 -0.16 12.08
C VAL A 36 0.39 0.39 11.04
N GLN A 37 -0.52 1.26 11.47
CA GLN A 37 -1.52 1.84 10.58
C GLN A 37 -0.88 2.73 9.50
N SER A 38 0.11 3.55 9.87
CA SER A 38 0.84 4.38 8.92
C SER A 38 1.57 3.55 7.86
N ARG A 39 2.17 2.40 8.23
CA ARG A 39 2.80 1.48 7.29
C ARG A 39 1.78 0.88 6.34
N GLY A 40 0.65 0.40 6.87
CA GLY A 40 -0.43 -0.19 6.06
C GLY A 40 -1.01 0.78 5.01
N ALA A 41 -1.17 2.06 5.36
CA ALA A 41 -1.62 3.08 4.42
C ALA A 41 -0.62 3.28 3.26
N SER A 42 0.68 3.35 3.58
CA SER A 42 1.75 3.49 2.58
C SER A 42 1.79 2.27 1.63
N THR A 43 1.76 1.05 2.17
CA THR A 43 1.73 -0.19 1.37
C THR A 43 0.52 -0.25 0.43
N SER A 44 -0.65 0.13 0.93
CA SER A 44 -1.89 0.14 0.14
C SER A 44 -1.81 1.12 -1.03
N ARG A 45 -1.27 2.32 -0.77
CA ARG A 45 -1.02 3.32 -1.81
C ARG A 45 -0.07 2.79 -2.88
N HIS A 46 1.08 2.26 -2.49
CA HIS A 46 2.07 1.76 -3.46
C HIS A 46 1.56 0.56 -4.26
N THR A 47 0.69 -0.28 -3.68
CA THR A 47 0.05 -1.39 -4.39
C THR A 47 -0.89 -0.86 -5.47
N THR A 48 -1.63 0.21 -5.18
CA THR A 48 -2.50 0.88 -6.15
C THR A 48 -1.67 1.51 -7.28
N GLU A 49 -0.59 2.21 -6.94
CA GLU A 49 0.33 2.79 -7.94
C GLU A 49 0.97 1.71 -8.82
N ALA A 50 1.41 0.59 -8.23
CA ALA A 50 1.94 -0.54 -8.99
C ALA A 50 0.90 -1.17 -9.94
N ALA A 51 -0.36 -1.24 -9.52
CA ALA A 51 -1.45 -1.71 -10.38
C ALA A 51 -1.69 -0.76 -11.55
N VAL A 52 -1.74 0.55 -11.31
CA VAL A 52 -1.88 1.56 -12.38
C VAL A 52 -0.72 1.48 -13.37
N LEU A 53 0.53 1.36 -12.89
CA LEU A 53 1.70 1.18 -13.76
C LEU A 53 1.64 -0.12 -14.58
N ALA A 54 1.07 -1.19 -14.02
CA ALA A 54 0.89 -2.44 -14.71
C ALA A 54 -0.20 -2.32 -15.79
N GLU A 55 -1.33 -1.70 -15.48
CA GLU A 55 -2.44 -1.44 -16.40
C GLU A 55 -2.03 -0.54 -17.56
N ASP A 56 -1.33 0.55 -17.27
CA ASP A 56 -0.78 1.46 -18.28
C ASP A 56 0.11 0.71 -19.28
N LYS A 57 1.03 -0.13 -18.78
CA LYS A 57 1.89 -0.93 -19.65
C LYS A 57 1.10 -1.98 -20.42
N MET A 58 0.11 -2.61 -19.79
CA MET A 58 -0.76 -3.59 -20.45
C MET A 58 -1.50 -2.98 -21.63
N GLU A 59 -2.06 -1.78 -21.46
CA GLU A 59 -2.75 -1.08 -22.54
C GLU A 59 -1.78 -0.62 -23.63
N TYR A 60 -0.59 -0.12 -23.27
CA TYR A 60 0.46 0.14 -24.25
C TYR A 60 0.84 -1.11 -25.08
N LEU A 61 1.00 -2.28 -24.44
CA LEU A 61 1.31 -3.52 -25.16
C LEU A 61 0.15 -3.97 -26.05
N ARG A 62 -1.10 -3.68 -25.67
CA ARG A 62 -2.29 -3.98 -26.48
C ARG A 62 -2.29 -3.22 -27.81
N THR A 63 -1.71 -2.01 -27.86
CA THR A 63 -1.62 -1.25 -29.11
C THR A 63 -0.48 -1.73 -30.03
N GLN A 64 0.42 -2.58 -29.53
CA GLN A 64 1.54 -3.11 -30.32
C GLN A 64 1.10 -4.32 -31.16
N VAL A 65 1.53 -4.37 -32.42
CA VAL A 65 1.24 -5.51 -33.32
C VAL A 65 1.96 -6.76 -32.81
N ALA A 66 3.26 -6.65 -32.52
CA ALA A 66 4.09 -7.70 -31.95
C ALA A 66 4.90 -7.11 -30.79
N PRO A 67 4.33 -6.99 -29.59
CA PRO A 67 5.08 -6.50 -28.43
C PRO A 67 6.23 -7.45 -28.13
N GLY A 68 7.40 -6.90 -27.84
CA GLY A 68 8.55 -7.64 -27.32
C GLY A 68 8.57 -7.69 -25.80
N ALA A 69 9.57 -8.36 -25.23
CA ALA A 69 9.85 -8.35 -23.80
C ALA A 69 10.73 -7.15 -23.42
N GLY A 70 10.63 -6.70 -22.17
CA GLY A 70 11.44 -5.60 -21.67
C GLY A 70 11.36 -5.41 -20.17
N SER A 71 12.16 -4.47 -19.68
CA SER A 71 12.27 -4.13 -18.26
C SER A 71 12.59 -2.65 -18.10
N GLU A 72 11.99 -2.06 -17.08
CA GLU A 72 12.23 -0.70 -16.61
C GLU A 72 12.47 -0.77 -15.09
N THR A 73 13.41 0.02 -14.60
CA THR A 73 13.74 0.09 -13.18
C THR A 73 13.68 1.51 -12.69
N THR A 74 13.54 1.70 -11.38
CA THR A 74 13.50 3.02 -10.74
C THR A 74 12.37 3.91 -11.25
N LEU A 75 11.21 3.31 -11.53
CA LEU A 75 10.00 4.01 -11.96
C LEU A 75 9.32 4.69 -10.78
N ASP A 76 8.94 5.95 -10.96
CA ASP A 76 8.08 6.67 -10.03
C ASP A 76 6.59 6.31 -10.24
N SER A 77 5.69 6.92 -9.47
CA SER A 77 4.25 6.68 -9.57
C SER A 77 3.63 7.16 -10.89
N LEU A 78 4.36 7.94 -11.69
CA LEU A 78 3.94 8.45 -13.00
C LEU A 78 4.58 7.65 -14.15
N GLY A 79 5.36 6.61 -13.85
CA GLY A 79 6.05 5.79 -14.83
C GLY A 79 7.28 6.45 -15.43
N GLN A 80 7.83 7.50 -14.82
CA GLN A 80 9.10 8.09 -15.21
C GLN A 80 10.26 7.37 -14.53
N SER A 81 11.31 7.09 -15.30
CA SER A 81 12.50 6.40 -14.82
C SER A 81 13.49 7.36 -14.15
N GLY A 82 14.17 6.90 -13.10
CA GLY A 82 15.39 7.51 -12.58
C GLY A 82 15.44 7.73 -11.07
N THR A 83 14.30 7.82 -10.40
CA THR A 83 14.23 8.15 -8.96
C THR A 83 13.20 7.36 -8.17
N GLY A 84 12.39 6.55 -8.84
CA GLY A 84 11.29 5.86 -8.18
C GLY A 84 11.67 4.48 -7.63
N ILE A 85 10.67 3.82 -7.06
CA ILE A 85 10.82 2.60 -6.25
C ILE A 85 10.28 1.35 -6.96
N PHE A 86 9.68 1.52 -8.13
CA PHE A 86 9.07 0.42 -8.88
C PHE A 86 10.04 -0.11 -9.94
N GLY A 87 10.07 -1.43 -10.09
CA GLY A 87 10.54 -2.11 -11.29
C GLY A 87 9.35 -2.61 -12.07
N ARG A 88 9.42 -2.59 -13.40
CA ARG A 88 8.36 -3.11 -14.27
C ARG A 88 8.99 -3.99 -15.33
N THR A 89 8.56 -5.24 -15.42
CA THR A 89 8.98 -6.19 -16.45
C THR A 89 7.77 -6.65 -17.25
N TRP A 90 7.98 -6.93 -18.53
CA TRP A 90 6.94 -7.51 -19.36
C TRP A 90 7.49 -8.54 -20.32
N THR A 91 6.67 -9.55 -20.59
CA THR A 91 6.97 -10.63 -21.51
C THR A 91 5.81 -10.86 -22.46
N SER A 92 6.14 -11.35 -23.64
CA SER A 92 5.20 -11.64 -24.73
C SER A 92 5.50 -13.03 -25.26
N ALA A 93 4.47 -13.84 -25.46
CA ALA A 93 4.57 -15.18 -26.03
C ALA A 93 3.53 -15.33 -27.15
N SER A 94 3.99 -15.54 -28.37
CA SER A 94 3.13 -15.77 -29.53
C SER A 94 2.78 -17.25 -29.69
N GLY A 95 1.48 -17.54 -29.78
CA GLY A 95 0.95 -18.81 -30.27
C GLY A 95 0.56 -18.71 -31.75
N THR A 96 -0.12 -19.73 -32.27
CA THR A 96 -0.57 -19.79 -33.67
C THR A 96 -1.73 -18.85 -34.00
N SER A 97 -2.58 -18.52 -33.03
CA SER A 97 -3.79 -17.68 -33.21
C SER A 97 -3.95 -16.62 -32.11
N TYR A 98 -2.97 -16.48 -31.22
CA TYR A 98 -3.02 -15.56 -30.10
C TYR A 98 -1.63 -15.08 -29.69
N ILE A 99 -1.57 -13.99 -28.95
CA ILE A 99 -0.38 -13.57 -28.20
C ILE A 99 -0.78 -13.39 -26.73
N ASP A 100 0.00 -14.00 -25.85
CA ASP A 100 -0.08 -13.80 -24.41
C ASP A 100 0.94 -12.73 -23.99
N TYR A 101 0.54 -11.83 -23.09
CA TYR A 101 1.43 -10.85 -22.46
C TYR A 101 1.26 -10.87 -20.96
N SER A 102 2.38 -10.72 -20.24
CA SER A 102 2.40 -10.58 -18.79
C SER A 102 3.18 -9.33 -18.43
N VAL A 103 2.62 -8.51 -17.54
CA VAL A 103 3.30 -7.36 -16.94
C VAL A 103 3.43 -7.61 -15.44
N VAL A 104 4.64 -7.45 -14.91
CA VAL A 104 4.94 -7.58 -13.48
C VAL A 104 5.55 -6.27 -13.02
N VAL A 105 4.92 -5.64 -12.03
CA VAL A 105 5.48 -4.48 -11.33
C VAL A 105 5.95 -4.94 -9.95
N SER A 106 7.20 -4.64 -9.60
CA SER A 106 7.84 -5.05 -8.35
C SER A 106 8.32 -3.85 -7.54
N ARG A 107 8.39 -4.02 -6.23
CA ARG A 107 8.94 -3.05 -5.28
C ARG A 107 9.47 -3.78 -4.05
N ILE A 108 10.56 -3.29 -3.46
CA ILE A 108 11.01 -3.75 -2.16
C ILE A 108 10.36 -2.92 -1.04
N GLU A 109 9.74 -3.58 -0.08
CA GLU A 109 9.12 -2.97 1.10
C GLU A 109 9.44 -3.79 2.34
N ASP A 110 10.06 -3.14 3.35
CA ASP A 110 10.56 -3.81 4.57
C ASP A 110 11.42 -5.07 4.27
N GLY A 111 12.21 -5.01 3.18
CA GLY A 111 13.06 -6.13 2.72
C GLY A 111 12.33 -7.24 1.96
N VAL A 112 11.01 -7.13 1.80
CA VAL A 112 10.18 -8.09 1.07
C VAL A 112 9.88 -7.57 -0.33
N ASN A 113 10.02 -8.44 -1.34
CA ASN A 113 9.61 -8.10 -2.71
C ASN A 113 8.08 -8.21 -2.85
N ARG A 114 7.42 -7.08 -3.07
CA ARG A 114 5.99 -6.98 -3.36
C ARG A 114 5.82 -6.86 -4.87
N THR A 115 4.88 -7.63 -5.42
CA THR A 115 4.63 -7.63 -6.85
C THR A 115 3.14 -7.53 -7.17
N VAL A 116 2.83 -6.84 -8.27
CA VAL A 116 1.53 -6.85 -8.93
C VAL A 116 1.75 -7.45 -10.31
N THR A 117 0.95 -8.46 -10.67
CA THR A 117 1.07 -9.15 -11.96
C THR A 117 -0.25 -9.08 -12.70
N LEU A 118 -0.21 -8.60 -13.94
CA LEU A 118 -1.33 -8.63 -14.88
C LEU A 118 -0.98 -9.53 -16.06
N ARG A 119 -1.96 -10.30 -16.54
CA ARG A 119 -1.82 -11.19 -17.69
C ARG A 119 -2.99 -10.99 -18.63
N SER A 120 -2.73 -10.98 -19.92
CA SER A 120 -3.77 -10.91 -20.95
C SER A 120 -3.40 -11.76 -22.16
N ARG A 121 -4.44 -12.12 -22.91
CA ARG A 121 -4.39 -12.85 -24.16
C ARG A 121 -5.14 -12.05 -25.21
N ARG A 122 -4.54 -11.84 -26.39
CA ARG A 122 -5.19 -11.24 -27.56
C ARG A 122 -5.19 -12.24 -28.71
N GLY A 123 -6.30 -12.32 -29.45
CA GLY A 123 -6.32 -13.02 -30.74
C GLY A 123 -5.41 -12.34 -31.77
N LEU A 124 -4.81 -13.14 -32.65
CA LEU A 124 -4.09 -12.67 -33.84
C LEU A 124 -5.05 -12.39 -35.00
#